data_AF-A0A8T4IZL6-F1
#
_entry.id   AF-A0A8T4IZL6-F1
#
_cell.length_a   1.000
_cell.length_b   1.000
_cell.length_c   1.000
_cell.angle_alpha   90.00
_cell.angle_beta   90.00
_cell.angle_gamma   90.00
#
_symmetry.space_group_name_H-M   'P 1'
#
loop_
_entity.id
_entity.type
_entity.pdbx_description
1 polymer ?
#
loop_
_entity_poly.entity_id
_entity_poly.type
_entity_poly.pdbx_seq_one_letter_code
_entity_poly.pdbx_strand_id
1 'polypeptide(L)'
;AGAVLLPADSRRFWTDAVFQSDRVGHAVITDNQSLRGVLARLLHAVDPGLPWLVVAVAVGVLGLSAAVAAALAGQRRLPHAPAWAALACAVTALLVSPVSWSHHWVWCVPLTLLLGAEAVRRGRARWWALTGLAALLFCSYALWWVPHSPGADVPPELRQSAAQMLLSAVYPAAGLGFLALTAAVALRALRKPAPYEPGEGPGRLPATGRNSQTAPRQGVPGQSAPGRTVPDQAVAKE
;
A
#
# COMPACT_ATOMS: atom_id res chain seq x y z
N ALA A 1 14.51 -24.82 3.85
CA ALA A 1 14.67 -25.93 2.88
C ALA A 1 15.85 -25.68 1.92
N GLY A 2 15.87 -24.57 1.16
CA GLY A 2 16.96 -24.28 0.19
C GLY A 2 18.37 -24.29 0.77
N ALA A 3 18.61 -23.67 1.94
CA ALA A 3 19.92 -23.67 2.60
C ALA A 3 20.41 -25.06 3.06
N VAL A 4 19.52 -26.02 3.22
CA VAL A 4 19.84 -27.40 3.64
C VAL A 4 20.00 -28.31 2.42
N LEU A 5 19.14 -28.14 1.41
CA LEU A 5 19.13 -28.97 0.19
C LEU A 5 20.18 -28.51 -0.84
N LEU A 6 20.49 -27.21 -0.87
CA LEU A 6 21.43 -26.56 -1.79
C LEU A 6 22.29 -25.53 -1.02
N PRO A 7 23.15 -25.97 -0.08
CA PRO A 7 23.91 -25.07 0.79
C PRO A 7 24.92 -24.21 0.02
N ALA A 8 25.55 -24.76 -1.03
CA ALA A 8 26.51 -24.03 -1.86
C ALA A 8 25.83 -22.91 -2.66
N ASP A 9 24.70 -23.20 -3.31
CA ASP A 9 23.95 -22.19 -4.05
C ASP A 9 23.32 -21.15 -3.13
N SER A 10 22.82 -21.57 -1.97
CA SER A 10 22.31 -20.64 -0.96
C SER A 10 23.41 -19.71 -0.46
N ARG A 11 24.61 -20.23 -0.16
CA ARG A 11 25.75 -19.40 0.23
C ARG A 11 26.11 -18.43 -0.88
N ARG A 12 26.32 -18.92 -2.11
CA ARG A 12 26.64 -18.09 -3.28
C ARG A 12 25.60 -17.00 -3.51
N PHE A 13 24.32 -17.33 -3.37
CA PHE A 13 23.23 -16.38 -3.49
C PHE A 13 23.34 -15.27 -2.44
N TRP A 14 23.42 -15.63 -1.16
CA TRP A 14 23.39 -14.66 -0.06
C TRP A 14 24.68 -13.85 0.10
N THR A 15 25.83 -14.34 -0.36
CA THR A 15 27.11 -13.63 -0.20
C THR A 15 27.56 -12.85 -1.42
N ASP A 16 27.08 -13.21 -2.62
CA ASP A 16 27.58 -12.65 -3.87
C ASP A 16 26.45 -12.26 -4.81
N ALA A 17 25.63 -13.22 -5.24
CA ALA A 17 24.63 -12.98 -6.29
C ALA A 17 23.61 -11.90 -5.92
N VAL A 18 23.24 -11.78 -4.64
CA VAL A 18 22.30 -10.75 -4.14
C VAL A 18 22.81 -9.33 -4.34
N PHE A 19 24.13 -9.13 -4.42
CA PHE A 19 24.76 -7.82 -4.63
C PHE A 19 25.04 -7.51 -6.11
N GLN A 20 24.98 -8.52 -6.98
CA GLN A 20 25.22 -8.37 -8.42
C GLN A 20 23.91 -8.06 -9.16
N SER A 21 23.33 -6.89 -8.89
CA SER A 21 22.07 -6.45 -9.50
C SER A 21 22.11 -6.40 -11.03
N ASP A 22 23.30 -6.24 -11.60
CA ASP A 22 23.51 -6.15 -13.05
C ASP A 22 23.24 -7.48 -13.77
N ARG A 23 23.16 -8.60 -13.04
CA ARG A 23 22.77 -9.91 -13.59
C ARG A 23 21.29 -10.06 -13.87
N VAL A 24 20.43 -9.32 -13.18
CA VAL A 24 18.99 -9.59 -13.12
C VAL A 24 18.23 -8.85 -14.24
N GLY A 25 18.85 -7.85 -14.86
CA GLY A 25 18.33 -7.14 -16.02
C GLY A 25 18.93 -5.75 -16.15
N HIS A 26 18.99 -5.21 -17.38
CA HIS A 26 19.50 -3.86 -17.60
C HIS A 26 18.57 -2.82 -16.95
N ALA A 27 19.14 -1.89 -16.17
CA ALA A 27 18.36 -0.87 -15.47
C ALA A 27 17.47 -0.05 -16.42
N VAL A 28 17.91 0.13 -17.67
CA VAL A 28 17.27 0.98 -18.68
C VAL A 28 15.93 0.45 -19.21
N ILE A 29 15.69 -0.87 -19.15
CA ILE A 29 14.52 -1.47 -19.80
C ILE A 29 13.23 -0.86 -19.28
N THR A 30 12.27 -0.64 -20.16
CA THR A 30 10.98 -0.01 -19.83
C THR A 30 10.25 -0.73 -18.68
N ASP A 31 10.41 -2.05 -18.58
CA ASP A 31 9.82 -2.84 -17.48
C ASP A 31 10.35 -2.45 -16.09
N ASN A 32 11.58 -1.90 -16.00
CA ASN A 32 12.12 -1.40 -14.75
C ASN A 32 11.45 -0.06 -14.37
N GLN A 33 10.48 -0.18 -13.49
CA GLN A 33 9.68 0.87 -12.87
C GLN A 33 10.24 1.24 -11.48
N SER A 34 11.57 1.33 -11.36
CA SER A 34 12.29 1.92 -10.22
C SER A 34 12.83 3.31 -10.56
N LEU A 35 13.26 4.08 -9.56
CA LEU A 35 13.96 5.35 -9.80
C LEU A 35 15.31 5.15 -10.49
N ARG A 36 15.97 4.00 -10.31
CA ARG A 36 17.21 3.67 -11.06
C ARG A 36 16.90 3.59 -12.55
N GLY A 37 15.84 2.89 -12.93
CA GLY A 37 15.46 2.75 -14.34
C GLY A 37 15.03 4.06 -14.99
N VAL A 38 14.28 4.89 -14.27
CA VAL A 38 13.92 6.24 -14.74
C VAL A 38 15.16 7.11 -14.93
N LEU A 39 16.09 7.12 -13.96
CA LEU A 39 17.33 7.90 -14.07
C LEU A 39 18.26 7.37 -15.17
N ALA A 40 18.35 6.05 -15.36
CA ALA A 40 19.10 5.47 -16.46
C ALA A 40 18.62 6.00 -17.82
N ARG A 41 17.29 6.01 -18.03
CA ARG A 41 16.67 6.55 -19.25
C ARG A 41 16.86 8.07 -19.37
N LEU A 42 16.66 8.83 -18.29
CA LEU A 42 16.82 10.30 -18.29
C LEU A 42 18.25 10.76 -18.55
N LEU A 43 19.23 10.09 -17.94
CA LEU A 43 20.65 10.43 -18.04
C LEU A 43 21.32 9.80 -19.27
N HIS A 44 20.56 9.07 -20.09
CA HIS A 44 21.08 8.35 -21.24
C HIS A 44 22.24 7.41 -20.85
N ALA A 45 22.18 6.84 -19.65
CA ALA A 45 23.25 6.05 -19.04
C ALA A 45 22.73 4.68 -18.61
N VAL A 46 23.46 3.61 -18.96
CA VAL A 46 23.06 2.24 -18.61
C VAL A 46 23.10 2.00 -17.10
N ASP A 47 24.03 2.66 -16.40
CA ASP A 47 24.08 2.71 -14.94
C ASP A 47 24.16 4.16 -14.45
N PRO A 48 23.12 4.67 -13.77
CA PRO A 48 23.10 6.04 -13.26
C PRO A 48 23.98 6.25 -12.01
N GLY A 49 24.51 5.20 -11.38
CA GLY A 49 25.48 5.29 -10.28
C GLY A 49 25.05 6.17 -9.10
N LEU A 50 25.95 7.07 -8.67
CA LEU A 50 25.77 8.01 -7.55
C LEU A 50 24.49 8.86 -7.62
N PRO A 51 24.12 9.46 -8.77
CA PRO A 51 22.83 10.14 -8.94
C PRO A 51 21.62 9.33 -8.47
N TRP A 52 21.56 8.03 -8.81
CA TRP A 52 20.50 7.17 -8.33
C TRP A 52 20.54 6.98 -6.81
N LEU A 53 21.72 6.74 -6.24
CA LEU A 53 21.86 6.58 -4.80
C LEU A 53 21.37 7.82 -4.03
N VAL A 54 21.70 9.02 -4.49
CA VAL A 54 21.24 10.28 -3.88
C VAL A 54 19.71 10.38 -3.93
N VAL A 55 19.11 10.11 -5.08
CA VAL A 55 17.65 10.14 -5.26
C VAL A 55 16.96 9.05 -4.45
N ALA A 56 17.53 7.84 -4.39
CA ALA A 56 17.01 6.72 -3.63
C ALA A 56 17.04 6.99 -2.12
N VAL A 57 18.12 7.58 -1.60
CA VAL A 57 18.21 7.98 -0.19
C VAL A 57 17.20 9.08 0.11
N ALA A 58 17.09 10.11 -0.74
CA ALA A 58 16.14 11.19 -0.54
C ALA A 58 14.68 10.68 -0.53
N VAL A 59 14.29 9.89 -1.53
CA VAL A 59 12.94 9.31 -1.61
C VAL A 59 12.71 8.28 -0.50
N GLY A 60 13.73 7.50 -0.13
CA GLY A 60 13.68 6.57 0.99
C GLY A 60 13.35 7.27 2.30
N VAL A 61 14.09 8.33 2.63
CA VAL A 61 13.85 9.13 3.84
C VAL A 61 12.47 9.78 3.81
N LEU A 62 12.09 10.42 2.70
CA LEU A 62 10.79 11.09 2.59
C LEU A 62 9.62 10.11 2.65
N GLY A 63 9.73 8.98 1.96
CA GLY A 63 8.71 7.94 1.90
C GLY A 63 8.51 7.23 3.23
N LEU A 64 9.60 6.86 3.91
CA LEU A 64 9.54 6.29 5.26
C LEU A 64 9.02 7.31 6.28
N SER A 65 9.41 8.59 6.17
CA SER A 65 8.87 9.65 7.03
C SER A 65 7.36 9.82 6.83
N ALA A 66 6.86 9.73 5.60
CA ALA A 66 5.43 9.75 5.30
C ALA A 66 4.71 8.53 5.89
N ALA A 67 5.31 7.34 5.81
CA ALA A 67 4.78 6.12 6.41
C ALA A 67 4.70 6.21 7.94
N VAL A 68 5.76 6.69 8.58
CA VAL A 68 5.82 6.93 10.04
C VAL A 68 4.77 7.96 10.44
N ALA A 69 4.66 9.09 9.70
CA ALA A 69 3.65 10.10 9.99
C ALA A 69 2.22 9.54 9.88
N ALA A 70 1.94 8.69 8.87
CA ALA A 70 0.65 8.04 8.71
C ALA A 70 0.36 7.07 9.88
N ALA A 71 1.35 6.28 10.29
CA ALA A 71 1.23 5.38 11.44
C ALA A 71 0.97 6.14 12.75
N LEU A 72 1.74 7.21 13.00
CA LEU A 72 1.61 8.07 14.19
C LEU A 72 0.29 8.84 14.23
N ALA A 73 -0.28 9.19 13.08
CA ALA A 73 -1.61 9.81 13.04
C ALA A 73 -2.66 8.88 13.66
N GLY A 74 -2.50 7.57 13.49
CA GLY A 74 -3.38 6.55 14.03
C GLY A 74 -4.78 6.58 13.43
N GLN A 75 -5.53 5.49 13.64
CA GLN A 75 -6.86 5.31 13.04
C GLN A 75 -7.86 6.41 13.42
N ARG A 76 -7.67 7.03 14.60
CA ARG A 76 -8.56 8.08 15.09
C ARG A 76 -8.40 9.41 14.33
N ARG A 77 -7.19 9.79 13.91
CA ARG A 77 -6.96 11.06 13.17
C ARG A 77 -6.94 10.84 11.66
N LEU A 78 -6.40 9.71 11.22
CA LEU A 78 -6.33 9.30 9.83
C LEU A 78 -6.95 7.90 9.71
N PRO A 79 -8.23 7.78 9.30
CA PRO A 79 -8.79 6.46 9.17
C PRO A 79 -8.15 5.73 7.98
N HIS A 80 -7.92 4.43 8.15
CA HIS A 80 -7.03 3.57 7.36
C HIS A 80 -5.53 3.91 7.51
N ALA A 81 -5.11 4.54 8.62
CA ALA A 81 -3.71 4.85 8.90
C ALA A 81 -2.74 3.67 8.65
N PRO A 82 -3.02 2.43 9.10
CA PRO A 82 -2.15 1.28 8.83
C PRO A 82 -1.98 0.99 7.33
N ALA A 83 -3.05 1.14 6.53
CA ALA A 83 -2.98 0.93 5.09
C ALA A 83 -2.16 2.01 4.39
N TRP A 84 -2.35 3.28 4.78
CA TRP A 84 -1.51 4.40 4.30
C TRP A 84 -0.04 4.17 4.60
N ALA A 85 0.30 3.77 5.83
CA ALA A 85 1.67 3.50 6.23
C ALA A 85 2.28 2.30 5.48
N ALA A 86 1.58 1.18 5.41
CA ALA A 86 2.04 -0.02 4.73
C ALA A 86 2.27 0.22 3.23
N LEU A 87 1.34 0.89 2.57
CA LEU A 87 1.47 1.23 1.15
C LEU A 87 2.58 2.25 0.90
N ALA A 88 2.79 3.22 1.79
CA ALA A 88 3.92 4.13 1.67
C ALA A 88 5.25 3.39 1.80
N CYS A 89 5.38 2.43 2.72
CA CYS A 89 6.55 1.56 2.80
C CYS A 89 6.74 0.74 1.52
N ALA A 90 5.69 0.09 1.02
CA ALA A 90 5.76 -0.75 -0.19
C ALA A 90 6.14 0.06 -1.44
N VAL A 91 5.49 1.22 -1.66
CA VAL A 91 5.82 2.12 -2.77
C VAL A 91 7.23 2.66 -2.63
N THR A 92 7.67 3.01 -1.42
CA THR A 92 9.06 3.46 -1.19
C THR A 92 10.04 2.36 -1.59
N ALA A 93 9.81 1.11 -1.14
CA ALA A 93 10.66 -0.03 -1.50
C ALA A 93 10.73 -0.26 -3.02
N LEU A 94 9.60 -0.16 -3.73
CA LEU A 94 9.54 -0.27 -5.19
C LEU A 94 10.35 0.85 -5.88
N LEU A 95 10.24 2.08 -5.39
CA LEU A 95 10.93 3.23 -5.99
C LEU A 95 12.44 3.18 -5.78
N VAL A 96 12.90 2.83 -4.59
CA VAL A 96 14.33 2.89 -4.21
C VAL A 96 15.10 1.61 -4.55
N SER A 97 14.40 0.49 -4.80
CA SER A 97 15.03 -0.74 -5.26
C SER A 97 15.85 -0.51 -6.55
N PRO A 98 17.01 -1.18 -6.72
CA PRO A 98 17.76 -1.10 -7.98
C PRO A 98 16.95 -1.62 -9.18
N VAL A 99 16.04 -2.58 -8.95
CA VAL A 99 15.17 -3.17 -9.97
C VAL A 99 13.78 -3.37 -9.38
N SER A 100 12.77 -2.82 -10.05
CA SER A 100 11.35 -3.05 -9.75
C SER A 100 10.60 -3.23 -11.05
N TRP A 101 10.30 -4.46 -11.42
CA TRP A 101 9.56 -4.76 -12.65
C TRP A 101 8.10 -4.30 -12.55
N SER A 102 7.43 -4.11 -13.69
CA SER A 102 6.03 -3.65 -13.72
C SER A 102 5.11 -4.54 -12.88
N HIS A 103 5.34 -5.86 -12.86
CA HIS A 103 4.55 -6.78 -12.06
C HIS A 103 4.85 -6.73 -10.54
N HIS A 104 5.98 -6.17 -10.11
CA HIS A 104 6.23 -5.90 -8.69
C HIS A 104 5.29 -4.80 -8.14
N TRP A 105 4.72 -3.98 -9.03
CA TRP A 105 3.72 -2.97 -8.69
C TRP A 105 2.33 -3.55 -8.40
N VAL A 106 2.21 -4.83 -8.02
CA VAL A 106 0.96 -5.46 -7.52
C VAL A 106 0.29 -4.66 -6.39
N TRP A 107 1.08 -3.87 -5.65
CA TRP A 107 0.62 -2.90 -4.65
C TRP A 107 -0.32 -1.82 -5.20
N CYS A 108 -0.41 -1.65 -6.53
CA CYS A 108 -1.39 -0.80 -7.18
C CYS A 108 -2.83 -1.18 -6.83
N VAL A 109 -3.11 -2.47 -6.59
CA VAL A 109 -4.43 -2.97 -6.24
C VAL A 109 -4.86 -2.44 -4.86
N PRO A 110 -4.14 -2.73 -3.76
CA PRO A 110 -4.49 -2.18 -2.45
C PRO A 110 -4.39 -0.65 -2.40
N LEU A 111 -3.50 -0.02 -3.18
CA LEU A 111 -3.44 1.44 -3.31
C LEU A 111 -4.74 2.01 -3.90
N THR A 112 -5.20 1.44 -5.02
CA THR A 112 -6.44 1.87 -5.68
C THR A 112 -7.65 1.64 -4.78
N LEU A 113 -7.69 0.50 -4.08
CA LEU A 113 -8.72 0.20 -3.08
C LEU A 113 -8.72 1.21 -1.92
N LEU A 114 -7.55 1.60 -1.42
CA LEU A 114 -7.44 2.62 -0.37
C LEU A 114 -7.99 3.96 -0.85
N LEU A 115 -7.66 4.40 -2.06
CA LEU A 115 -8.20 5.63 -2.64
C LEU A 115 -9.73 5.54 -2.81
N GLY A 116 -10.25 4.38 -3.25
CA GLY A 116 -11.68 4.11 -3.34
C GLY A 116 -12.39 4.15 -1.99
N ALA A 117 -11.81 3.53 -0.96
CA ALA A 117 -12.33 3.57 0.40
C ALA A 117 -12.35 5.01 0.95
N GLU A 118 -11.32 5.81 0.65
CA GLU A 118 -11.29 7.23 0.98
C GLU A 118 -12.34 8.04 0.20
N ALA A 119 -12.62 7.66 -1.06
CA ALA A 119 -13.65 8.30 -1.88
C ALA A 119 -15.05 8.06 -1.31
N VAL A 120 -15.39 6.81 -1.00
CA VAL A 120 -16.65 6.43 -0.35
C VAL A 120 -16.80 7.15 0.98
N ARG A 121 -15.78 7.12 1.84
CA ARG A 121 -15.86 7.73 3.17
C ARG A 121 -15.99 9.24 3.14
N ARG A 122 -15.29 9.92 2.23
CA ARG A 122 -15.26 11.40 2.21
C ARG A 122 -16.35 12.01 1.34
N GLY A 123 -16.95 11.25 0.43
CA GLY A 123 -17.99 11.72 -0.49
C GLY A 123 -17.53 12.85 -1.43
N ARG A 124 -16.22 12.96 -1.74
CA ARG A 124 -15.69 14.05 -2.60
C ARG A 124 -15.26 13.51 -3.95
N ALA A 125 -15.73 14.12 -5.03
CA ALA A 125 -15.42 13.76 -6.41
C ALA A 125 -13.90 13.61 -6.69
N ARG A 126 -13.06 14.46 -6.09
CA ARG A 126 -11.60 14.37 -6.25
C ARG A 126 -11.01 13.01 -5.87
N TRP A 127 -11.57 12.33 -4.87
CA TRP A 127 -11.05 11.02 -4.45
C TRP A 127 -11.47 9.93 -5.43
N TRP A 128 -12.68 9.99 -5.97
CA TRP A 128 -13.09 9.15 -7.09
C TRP A 128 -12.23 9.38 -8.33
N ALA A 129 -11.88 10.64 -8.64
CA ALA A 129 -10.97 10.97 -9.72
C ALA A 129 -9.57 10.37 -9.48
N LEU A 130 -9.03 10.45 -8.26
CA LEU A 130 -7.76 9.80 -7.91
C LEU A 130 -7.82 8.27 -8.04
N THR A 131 -8.92 7.65 -7.60
CA THR A 131 -9.13 6.20 -7.74
C THR A 131 -9.20 5.80 -9.21
N GLY A 132 -10.00 6.50 -10.02
CA GLY A 132 -10.13 6.24 -11.45
C GLY A 132 -8.82 6.47 -12.20
N LEU A 133 -8.08 7.52 -11.84
CA LEU A 133 -6.75 7.79 -12.40
C LEU A 133 -5.77 6.67 -12.03
N ALA A 134 -5.70 6.24 -10.76
CA ALA A 134 -4.84 5.14 -10.36
C ALA A 134 -5.18 3.86 -11.14
N ALA A 135 -6.46 3.48 -11.20
CA ALA A 135 -6.92 2.32 -11.96
C ALA A 135 -6.53 2.43 -13.44
N LEU A 136 -6.75 3.58 -14.08
CA LEU A 136 -6.41 3.81 -15.47
C LEU A 136 -4.89 3.68 -15.70
N LEU A 137 -4.07 4.33 -14.87
CA LEU A 137 -2.62 4.30 -15.02
C LEU A 137 -2.07 2.87 -14.91
N PHE A 138 -2.52 2.10 -13.93
CA PHE A 138 -2.02 0.74 -13.72
C PHE A 138 -2.60 -0.27 -14.71
N CYS A 139 -3.87 -0.16 -15.09
CA CYS A 139 -4.53 -1.12 -16.00
C CYS A 139 -4.32 -0.82 -17.49
N SER A 140 -3.93 0.40 -17.87
CA SER A 140 -3.74 0.78 -19.29
C SER A 140 -2.52 0.13 -19.95
N TYR A 141 -1.56 -0.37 -19.15
CA TYR A 141 -0.25 -0.78 -19.64
C TYR A 141 0.47 0.33 -20.43
N ALA A 142 0.13 1.61 -20.18
CA ALA A 142 0.64 2.76 -20.93
C ALA A 142 2.17 2.88 -20.94
N LEU A 143 2.84 2.29 -19.93
CA LEU A 143 4.30 2.21 -19.89
C LEU A 143 4.90 1.50 -21.12
N TRP A 144 4.16 0.61 -21.76
CA TRP A 144 4.57 -0.13 -22.95
C TRP A 144 4.25 0.58 -24.28
N TRP A 145 3.61 1.76 -24.25
CA TRP A 145 3.35 2.55 -25.47
C TRP A 145 4.58 3.35 -25.95
N VAL A 146 5.77 2.87 -25.62
CA VAL A 146 7.05 3.47 -25.99
C VAL A 146 7.90 2.43 -26.73
N PRO A 147 8.80 2.85 -27.63
CA PRO A 147 9.74 1.91 -28.24
C PRO A 147 10.54 1.16 -27.16
N HIS A 148 10.47 -0.18 -27.21
CA HIS A 148 11.16 -1.06 -26.27
C HIS A 148 11.69 -2.30 -27.00
N SER A 149 12.93 -2.69 -26.71
CA SER A 149 13.52 -3.88 -27.32
C SER A 149 14.51 -4.54 -26.36
N PRO A 150 14.03 -5.50 -25.56
CA PRO A 150 14.91 -6.26 -24.69
C PRO A 150 15.99 -6.98 -25.52
N GLY A 151 17.26 -6.63 -25.30
CA GLY A 151 18.40 -7.26 -25.97
C GLY A 151 18.90 -6.59 -27.26
N ALA A 152 18.40 -5.40 -27.61
CA ALA A 152 19.00 -4.61 -28.68
C ALA A 152 20.41 -4.12 -28.30
N ASP A 153 21.34 -4.10 -29.25
CA ASP A 153 22.72 -3.60 -29.06
C ASP A 153 22.74 -2.16 -28.54
N VAL A 154 21.79 -1.34 -29.01
CA VAL A 154 21.55 0.03 -28.53
C VAL A 154 20.10 0.14 -28.07
N PRO A 155 19.84 0.25 -26.75
CA PRO A 155 18.48 0.30 -26.22
C PRO A 155 17.69 1.52 -26.75
N PRO A 156 16.54 1.33 -27.42
CA PRO A 156 15.69 2.45 -27.84
C PRO A 156 15.16 3.28 -26.65
N GLU A 157 15.13 2.70 -25.45
CA GLU A 157 14.73 3.33 -24.19
C GLU A 157 15.62 4.52 -23.80
N LEU A 158 16.87 4.56 -24.28
CA LEU A 158 17.78 5.70 -24.07
C LEU A 158 17.45 6.89 -24.97
N ARG A 159 16.67 6.71 -26.04
CA ARG A 159 16.33 7.76 -27.01
C ARG A 159 14.89 8.24 -26.87
N GLN A 160 14.31 8.05 -25.69
CA GLN A 160 12.94 8.44 -25.41
C GLN A 160 12.78 9.97 -25.44
N SER A 161 11.75 10.44 -26.13
CA SER A 161 11.29 11.83 -26.01
C SER A 161 10.70 12.09 -24.62
N ALA A 162 10.50 13.35 -24.24
CA ALA A 162 9.90 13.71 -22.95
C ALA A 162 8.52 13.05 -22.73
N ALA A 163 7.70 12.94 -23.79
CA ALA A 163 6.39 12.28 -23.71
C ALA A 163 6.53 10.77 -23.49
N GLN A 164 7.47 10.13 -24.19
CA GLN A 164 7.77 8.71 -23.98
C GLN A 164 8.33 8.45 -22.58
N MET A 165 9.16 9.35 -22.05
CA MET A 165 9.66 9.27 -20.68
C MET A 165 8.52 9.33 -19.66
N LEU A 166 7.54 10.22 -19.86
CA LEU A 166 6.38 10.31 -18.97
C LEU A 166 5.54 9.03 -18.99
N LEU A 167 5.35 8.44 -20.18
CA LEU A 167 4.65 7.16 -20.32
C LEU A 167 5.45 6.02 -19.66
N SER A 168 6.74 5.91 -19.94
CA SER A 168 7.60 4.85 -19.42
C SER A 168 7.91 4.99 -17.92
N ALA A 169 7.68 6.16 -17.32
CA ALA A 169 7.84 6.43 -15.89
C ALA A 169 6.50 6.57 -15.15
N VAL A 170 5.39 6.14 -15.75
CA VAL A 170 4.04 6.37 -15.21
C VAL A 170 3.82 5.72 -13.84
N TYR A 171 4.37 4.53 -13.56
CA TYR A 171 4.25 3.91 -12.24
C TYR A 171 5.11 4.64 -11.19
N PRO A 172 6.42 4.91 -11.41
CA PRO A 172 7.21 5.74 -10.50
C PRO A 172 6.59 7.10 -10.20
N ALA A 173 6.06 7.78 -11.23
CA ALA A 173 5.38 9.06 -11.07
C ALA A 173 4.12 8.94 -10.19
N ALA A 174 3.29 7.91 -10.42
CA ALA A 174 2.14 7.62 -9.58
C ALA A 174 2.55 7.30 -8.14
N GLY A 175 3.63 6.54 -7.94
CA GLY A 175 4.18 6.24 -6.62
C GLY A 175 4.65 7.49 -5.87
N LEU A 176 5.43 8.36 -6.52
CA LEU A 176 5.85 9.64 -5.93
C LEU A 176 4.63 10.52 -5.57
N GLY A 177 3.64 10.58 -6.45
CA GLY A 177 2.37 11.28 -6.19
C GLY A 177 1.63 10.70 -4.98
N PHE A 178 1.61 9.37 -4.83
CA PHE A 178 1.03 8.70 -3.68
C PHE A 178 1.79 8.97 -2.37
N LEU A 179 3.13 8.99 -2.40
CA LEU A 179 3.93 9.34 -1.22
C LEU A 179 3.68 10.79 -0.78
N ALA A 180 3.62 11.72 -1.74
CA ALA A 180 3.28 13.12 -1.47
C ALA A 180 1.86 13.26 -0.89
N LEU A 181 0.89 12.54 -1.44
CA LEU A 181 -0.48 12.49 -0.92
C LEU A 181 -0.51 11.93 0.51
N THR A 182 0.21 10.84 0.77
CA THR A 182 0.30 10.21 2.10
C THR A 182 0.87 11.19 3.12
N ALA A 183 1.98 11.85 2.80
CA ALA A 183 2.56 12.88 3.65
C ALA A 183 1.55 14.00 3.91
N ALA A 184 0.88 14.50 2.87
CA ALA A 184 -0.10 15.59 3.01
C ALA A 184 -1.29 15.20 3.91
N VAL A 185 -1.85 13.99 3.77
CA VAL A 185 -2.97 13.56 4.61
C VAL A 185 -2.55 13.25 6.04
N ALA A 186 -1.36 12.64 6.23
CA ALA A 186 -0.81 12.32 7.54
C ALA A 186 -0.48 13.59 8.33
N LEU A 187 0.25 14.54 7.73
CA LEU A 187 0.59 15.81 8.38
C LEU A 187 -0.67 16.62 8.71
N ARG A 188 -1.68 16.63 7.83
CA ARG A 188 -2.98 17.27 8.14
C ARG A 188 -3.71 16.59 9.28
N ALA A 189 -3.62 15.27 9.41
CA ALA A 189 -4.23 14.52 10.51
C ALA A 189 -3.51 14.78 11.84
N LEU A 190 -2.17 14.80 11.83
CA LEU A 190 -1.35 15.07 13.01
C LEU A 190 -1.55 16.48 13.58
N ARG A 191 -1.85 17.47 12.72
CA ARG A 191 -2.17 18.85 13.14
C ARG A 191 -3.51 18.97 13.88
N LYS A 192 -4.40 17.98 13.79
CA LYS A 192 -5.67 18.02 14.53
C LYS A 192 -5.42 17.70 16.02
N PRO A 193 -6.12 18.35 16.96
CA PRO A 193 -6.08 17.99 18.37
C PRO A 193 -6.34 16.49 18.55
N ALA A 194 -5.70 15.88 19.55
CA ALA A 194 -6.03 14.51 19.92
C ALA A 194 -7.54 14.42 20.21
N PRO A 195 -8.26 13.44 19.64
CA PRO A 195 -9.66 13.23 20.00
C PRO A 195 -9.78 13.08 21.52
N TYR A 196 -10.73 13.80 22.11
CA TYR A 196 -11.01 13.74 23.54
C TYR A 196 -11.33 12.30 23.96
N GLU A 197 -10.65 11.79 24.98
CA GLU A 197 -10.95 10.51 25.64
C GLU A 197 -11.90 10.80 26.81
N PRO A 198 -13.20 10.46 26.72
CA PRO A 198 -14.09 10.53 27.89
C PRO A 198 -13.76 9.35 28.81
N GLY A 199 -12.77 9.52 29.69
CA GLY A 199 -12.50 8.49 30.69
C GLY A 199 -11.07 8.43 31.22
N GLU A 200 -10.58 9.52 31.81
CA GLU A 200 -9.54 9.49 32.86
C GLU A 200 -9.48 10.86 33.54
N GLY A 201 -10.62 11.31 34.05
CA GLY A 201 -10.62 12.37 35.05
C GLY A 201 -10.02 11.82 36.34
N PRO A 202 -9.15 12.56 37.06
CA PRO A 202 -8.67 12.14 38.36
C PRO A 202 -9.87 12.11 39.33
N GLY A 203 -10.44 10.93 39.59
CA GLY A 203 -11.50 10.80 40.60
C GLY A 203 -12.51 9.66 40.48
N ARG A 204 -12.45 8.76 39.48
CA ARG A 204 -13.40 7.63 39.44
C ARG A 204 -12.86 6.42 40.21
N LEU A 205 -13.27 6.28 41.47
CA LEU A 205 -13.07 5.05 42.23
C LEU A 205 -13.74 3.87 41.51
N PRO A 206 -13.12 2.67 41.48
CA PRO A 206 -13.73 1.51 40.86
C PRO A 206 -15.02 1.15 41.60
N ALA A 207 -16.12 1.01 40.86
CA ALA A 207 -17.38 0.53 41.40
C ALA A 207 -17.20 -0.92 41.86
N THR A 208 -17.01 -1.10 43.17
CA THR A 208 -17.03 -2.39 43.83
C THR A 208 -18.37 -3.08 43.57
N GLY A 209 -18.31 -4.28 42.99
CA GLY A 209 -19.47 -5.07 42.61
C GLY A 209 -20.40 -5.36 43.78
N ARG A 210 -21.68 -5.03 43.61
CA ARG A 210 -22.77 -5.58 44.42
C ARG A 210 -23.19 -6.92 43.82
N ASN A 211 -22.76 -8.00 44.45
CA ASN A 211 -23.36 -9.33 44.30
C ASN A 211 -24.80 -9.29 44.81
N SER A 212 -25.78 -9.48 43.92
CA SER A 212 -27.13 -9.89 44.29
C SER A 212 -27.28 -11.38 44.05
N GLN A 213 -27.03 -12.18 45.09
CA GLN A 213 -27.52 -13.57 45.17
C GLN A 213 -29.04 -13.54 45.34
N THR A 214 -29.77 -14.08 44.37
CA THR A 214 -31.22 -14.33 44.46
C THR A 214 -31.44 -15.78 44.88
N ALA A 215 -32.04 -15.97 46.06
CA ALA A 215 -32.44 -17.27 46.60
C ALA A 215 -33.64 -17.88 45.85
N PRO A 216 -33.82 -19.22 45.85
CA PRO A 216 -34.91 -19.87 45.12
C PRO A 216 -36.20 -19.96 45.96
N ARG A 217 -37.35 -19.65 45.37
CA ARG A 217 -38.68 -20.00 45.93
C ARG A 217 -39.30 -21.17 45.18
N GLN A 218 -39.81 -22.11 45.97
CA GLN A 218 -40.44 -23.40 45.62
C GLN A 218 -41.85 -23.24 44.97
N GLY A 219 -42.38 -24.36 44.44
CA GLY A 219 -43.63 -24.58 43.67
C GLY A 219 -44.94 -24.03 44.28
N VAL A 220 -46.13 -24.14 43.67
CA VAL A 220 -46.77 -25.26 42.93
C VAL A 220 -47.92 -24.71 42.01
N PRO A 221 -48.88 -25.46 41.41
CA PRO A 221 -49.03 -25.58 39.94
C PRO A 221 -50.41 -25.18 39.36
N GLY A 222 -50.50 -25.17 38.03
CA GLY A 222 -51.74 -25.52 37.30
C GLY A 222 -52.43 -24.40 36.54
N GLN A 223 -52.40 -24.47 35.20
CA GLN A 223 -53.60 -24.55 34.36
C GLN A 223 -53.25 -24.75 32.88
N SER A 224 -54.14 -25.49 32.24
CA SER A 224 -54.10 -26.16 30.94
C SER A 224 -54.21 -25.24 29.71
N ALA A 225 -53.68 -25.78 28.59
CA ALA A 225 -53.71 -25.38 27.17
C ALA A 225 -55.14 -25.06 26.60
N PRO A 226 -55.36 -24.68 25.30
CA PRO A 226 -54.49 -24.90 24.12
C PRO A 226 -54.49 -23.88 22.96
N GLY A 227 -53.49 -24.04 22.08
CA GLY A 227 -53.69 -24.11 20.62
C GLY A 227 -53.81 -22.82 19.83
N ARG A 228 -52.76 -22.48 19.05
CA ARG A 228 -52.92 -21.92 17.70
C ARG A 228 -51.74 -22.30 16.81
N THR A 229 -52.10 -23.03 15.77
CA THR A 229 -51.30 -23.44 14.61
C THR A 229 -50.84 -22.23 13.79
N VAL A 230 -49.57 -22.20 13.40
CA VAL A 230 -49.04 -21.31 12.36
C VAL A 230 -48.66 -22.18 11.17
N PRO A 231 -49.16 -21.94 9.94
CA PRO A 231 -48.70 -22.65 8.76
C PRO A 231 -47.39 -22.08 8.21
N ASP A 232 -46.60 -23.01 7.73
CA ASP A 232 -45.31 -22.91 7.05
C ASP A 232 -45.48 -22.47 5.58
N GLN A 233 -44.76 -21.42 5.16
CA GLN A 233 -44.58 -21.02 3.75
C GLN A 233 -43.29 -20.20 3.64
N ALA A 234 -42.23 -20.78 3.05
CA ALA A 234 -41.75 -20.41 1.71
C ALA A 234 -40.27 -20.79 1.50
N VAL A 235 -40.11 -21.79 0.64
CA VAL A 235 -38.91 -22.11 -0.12
C VAL A 235 -38.71 -21.05 -1.21
N ALA A 236 -37.47 -20.59 -1.40
CA ALA A 236 -36.86 -20.36 -2.71
C ALA A 236 -35.35 -20.13 -2.56
N LYS A 237 -34.56 -21.16 -2.89
CA LYS A 237 -33.23 -21.02 -3.46
C LYS A 237 -33.39 -21.31 -4.94
N GLU A 238 -33.09 -20.34 -5.78
CA GLU A 238 -32.21 -20.44 -6.96
C GLU A 238 -31.68 -19.03 -7.27
#